data_AF-A0A8C2A8Y4-F1
#
_entry.id   AF-A0A8C2A8Y4-F1
#
_cell.length_a   1.000
_cell.length_b   1.000
_cell.length_c   1.000
_cell.angle_alpha   90.00
_cell.angle_beta   90.00
_cell.angle_gamma   90.00
#
_symmetry.space_group_name_H-M   'P 1'
#
loop_
_entity.id
_entity.type
_entity.pdbx_description
1 polymer ?
#
loop_
_entity_poly.entity_id
_entity_poly.type
_entity_poly.pdbx_seq_one_letter_code
_entity_poly.pdbx_strand_id
1 'polypeptide(L)'
;VCIWFPKENMFSFQTATTTMQANFRKHLRMVGSRRMKAQTFAERRAKSFNRSWSDPTPVKQDSLNDSKDSGDLQTTCGTPEEGGCEDMDWEEEKEMERLACEGDDFIPPKIILISSKVPKAEYVPNIIRRDDPSIIPILYVTVFVLCAEEIEKRLTAYRRGSKIWRMLIFCQGGPGHLYLLKNKVATFAKVEKEEDMSLFWKRLSRFMSKVNPEPNLIHIMGCYVLGNPNGEKLFQKLKNLMRPYSVTFESPLELSAQGKDMIEMYFDFRLFRLWKTRQHSKLLDYEDLL
;
A
#
# COMPACT_ATOMS: atom_id res chain seq x y z
N VAL A 1 50.51 43.85 27.67
CA VAL A 1 50.07 45.14 28.26
C VAL A 1 49.89 46.14 27.13
N CYS A 2 48.89 47.02 27.25
CA CYS A 2 48.38 48.01 26.27
C CYS A 2 47.12 47.58 25.53
N ILE A 3 46.01 47.88 26.20
CA ILE A 3 44.62 48.04 25.72
C ILE A 3 44.56 49.27 24.81
N TRP A 4 43.92 49.17 23.66
CA TRP A 4 43.36 50.33 22.94
C TRP A 4 42.05 49.95 22.24
N PHE A 5 40.95 50.54 22.73
CA PHE A 5 39.69 50.76 22.02
C PHE A 5 39.72 52.18 21.42
N PRO A 6 38.94 52.43 20.35
CA PRO A 6 37.77 53.31 20.47
C PRO A 6 36.53 52.67 19.80
N LYS A 7 35.33 52.70 20.41
CA LYS A 7 34.30 53.77 20.36
C LYS A 7 33.98 54.25 18.95
N GLU A 8 32.76 54.49 18.49
CA GLU A 8 31.35 54.39 18.92
C GLU A 8 30.56 54.75 17.64
N ASN A 9 29.40 54.14 17.40
CA ASN A 9 28.26 54.65 16.61
C ASN A 9 27.19 53.53 16.69
N MET A 10 26.43 53.39 17.77
CA MET A 10 25.22 54.17 18.09
C MET A 10 24.31 54.39 16.88
N PHE A 11 23.49 53.39 16.59
CA PHE A 11 22.08 53.62 16.23
C PHE A 11 21.23 52.63 17.02
N SER A 12 20.57 53.16 18.05
CA SER A 12 19.47 52.54 18.79
C SER A 12 18.16 53.23 18.40
N PHE A 13 17.05 52.57 18.77
CA PHE A 13 15.64 52.96 18.69
C PHE A 13 14.96 52.59 17.35
N GLN A 14 13.86 51.86 17.29
CA GLN A 14 12.76 51.70 18.26
C GLN A 14 12.08 50.33 18.12
N THR A 15 11.73 49.78 19.28
CA THR A 15 10.78 48.69 19.50
C THR A 15 9.41 49.04 18.93
N ALA A 16 8.88 48.20 18.03
CA ALA A 16 7.45 48.16 17.72
C ALA A 16 6.87 46.84 18.23
N THR A 17 6.55 46.83 19.52
CA THR A 17 5.58 45.88 20.08
C THR A 17 4.20 46.38 19.69
N THR A 18 3.47 45.64 18.87
CA THR A 18 2.02 45.84 18.74
C THR A 18 1.33 44.49 18.85
N THR A 19 0.83 44.27 20.05
CA THR A 19 -0.23 43.34 20.41
C THR A 19 -1.48 43.61 19.58
N MET A 20 -1.90 42.65 18.74
CA MET A 20 -3.31 42.51 18.37
C MET A 20 -3.84 41.21 18.96
N GLN A 21 -4.29 41.34 20.21
CA GLN A 21 -5.27 40.45 20.82
C GLN A 21 -6.66 40.74 20.23
N ALA A 22 -7.51 39.71 20.25
CA ALA A 22 -8.94 39.69 19.97
C ALA A 22 -9.32 39.72 18.47
N ASN A 23 -10.07 38.77 17.90
CA ASN A 23 -11.33 38.25 18.40
C ASN A 23 -11.62 36.82 17.90
N PHE A 24 -11.43 35.81 18.76
CA PHE A 24 -12.28 34.62 18.74
C PHE A 24 -13.66 35.01 19.28
N ARG A 25 -14.56 35.48 18.42
CA ARG A 25 -15.97 35.63 18.76
C ARG A 25 -16.83 34.64 18.00
N LYS A 26 -17.10 33.54 18.71
CA LYS A 26 -18.25 32.65 18.56
C LYS A 26 -19.48 33.44 18.12
N HIS A 27 -20.08 33.06 17.01
CA HIS A 27 -21.52 33.26 16.79
C HIS A 27 -22.20 31.90 16.89
N LEU A 28 -22.48 31.48 18.13
CA LEU A 28 -23.64 30.66 18.39
C LEU A 28 -24.85 31.56 18.17
N ARG A 29 -25.66 31.28 17.15
CA ARG A 29 -27.04 31.73 17.13
C ARG A 29 -27.91 30.54 17.51
N MET A 30 -28.25 30.48 18.80
CA MET A 30 -29.42 29.72 19.24
C MET A 30 -30.66 30.49 18.79
N VAL A 31 -31.54 29.83 18.04
CA VAL A 31 -32.96 30.19 17.98
C VAL A 31 -33.73 28.96 18.41
N GLY A 32 -34.55 29.15 19.46
CA GLY A 32 -35.34 28.13 20.14
C GLY A 32 -36.23 27.32 19.20
N SER A 33 -36.34 26.02 19.46
CA SER A 33 -37.34 25.43 20.34
C SER A 33 -38.74 25.42 19.70
N ARG A 34 -39.03 24.33 18.98
CA ARG A 34 -40.35 23.71 19.03
C ARG A 34 -40.18 22.31 19.60
N ARG A 35 -40.67 22.14 20.83
CA ARG A 35 -40.60 20.92 21.63
C ARG A 35 -41.81 20.04 21.32
N MET A 36 -41.55 18.73 21.33
CA MET A 36 -42.44 17.59 21.53
C MET A 36 -43.43 17.18 20.43
N LYS A 37 -43.16 16.00 19.85
CA LYS A 37 -43.79 14.78 20.35
C LYS A 37 -42.82 13.60 20.29
N ALA A 38 -42.59 13.00 21.45
CA ALA A 38 -41.87 11.75 21.61
C ALA A 38 -42.72 10.61 21.03
N GLN A 39 -42.16 9.84 20.10
CA GLN A 39 -42.64 8.50 19.80
C GLN A 39 -41.50 7.52 20.05
N THR A 40 -41.75 6.72 21.05
CA THR A 40 -40.93 5.74 21.74
C THR A 40 -40.43 4.66 20.79
N PHE A 41 -39.11 4.51 20.71
CA PHE A 41 -38.40 3.41 20.04
C PHE A 41 -38.59 2.04 20.75
N ALA A 42 -39.44 1.98 21.78
CA ALA A 42 -39.70 0.80 22.59
C ALA A 42 -40.70 -0.20 21.96
N GLU A 43 -41.32 0.11 20.81
CA GLU A 43 -42.43 -0.70 20.28
C GLU A 43 -42.11 -1.55 19.04
N ARG A 44 -40.90 -1.43 18.46
CA ARG A 44 -40.45 -2.33 17.37
C ARG A 44 -39.64 -3.54 17.84
N ARG A 45 -39.37 -3.67 19.14
CA ARG A 45 -38.63 -4.80 19.75
C ARG A 45 -39.54 -5.87 20.39
N ALA A 46 -40.86 -5.74 20.30
CA ALA A 46 -41.81 -6.60 21.02
C ALA A 46 -42.55 -7.64 20.14
N LYS A 47 -42.09 -7.94 18.91
CA LYS A 47 -42.79 -8.91 18.03
C LYS A 47 -41.94 -9.96 17.30
N SER A 48 -40.68 -10.17 17.66
CA SER A 48 -39.92 -11.31 17.13
C SER A 48 -38.94 -11.96 18.11
N PHE A 49 -39.01 -11.62 19.40
CA PHE A 49 -38.14 -12.18 20.44
C PHE A 49 -38.94 -12.92 21.52
N ASN A 50 -39.84 -13.81 21.10
CA ASN A 50 -40.47 -14.81 21.96
C ASN A 50 -40.65 -16.12 21.17
N ARG A 51 -39.57 -16.91 21.06
CA ARG A 51 -39.67 -18.36 20.94
C ARG A 51 -38.90 -18.95 22.11
N SER A 52 -39.67 -19.31 23.13
CA SER A 52 -39.20 -20.03 24.30
C SER A 52 -38.62 -21.38 23.88
N TRP A 53 -37.42 -21.65 24.39
CA TRP A 53 -36.82 -22.97 24.45
C TRP A 53 -37.60 -23.81 25.46
N SER A 54 -38.52 -24.67 25.01
CA SER A 54 -39.07 -25.83 25.73
C SER A 54 -40.10 -26.53 24.83
N ASP A 55 -39.70 -27.59 24.12
CA ASP A 55 -40.41 -28.90 24.08
C ASP A 55 -39.87 -29.85 22.99
N PRO A 56 -40.01 -31.18 23.18
CA PRO A 56 -38.94 -32.15 22.94
C PRO A 56 -38.92 -32.77 21.54
N THR A 57 -37.76 -33.32 21.19
CA THR A 57 -37.50 -34.19 20.03
C THR A 57 -38.47 -35.38 19.96
N PRO A 58 -39.14 -35.62 18.81
CA PRO A 58 -39.83 -36.87 18.56
C PRO A 58 -38.83 -38.02 18.31
N VAL A 59 -39.07 -39.12 19.00
CA VAL A 59 -38.29 -40.36 19.04
C VAL A 59 -38.53 -41.21 17.78
N LYS A 60 -37.52 -42.00 17.39
CA LYS A 60 -37.57 -43.04 16.34
C LYS A 60 -38.65 -44.10 16.60
N GLN A 61 -39.19 -44.67 15.54
CA GLN A 61 -39.66 -46.06 15.52
C GLN A 61 -38.80 -46.87 14.54
N ASP A 62 -38.23 -47.96 15.06
CA ASP A 62 -37.48 -48.98 14.33
C ASP A 62 -38.42 -50.09 13.79
N SER A 63 -37.83 -50.95 12.94
CA SER A 63 -38.19 -52.34 12.59
C SER A 63 -39.34 -52.57 11.58
N LEU A 64 -39.27 -53.44 10.55
CA LEU A 64 -38.42 -54.60 10.23
C LEU A 64 -38.58 -54.98 8.73
N ASN A 65 -37.53 -55.57 8.13
CA ASN A 65 -37.44 -56.66 7.11
C ASN A 65 -38.57 -56.86 6.06
N ASP A 66 -38.36 -57.24 4.80
CA ASP A 66 -37.27 -57.86 4.02
C ASP A 66 -37.64 -57.64 2.53
N SER A 67 -36.68 -57.41 1.62
CA SER A 67 -36.61 -58.21 0.39
C SER A 67 -35.33 -57.93 -0.40
N LYS A 68 -34.82 -59.02 -0.93
CA LYS A 68 -33.55 -59.27 -1.57
C LYS A 68 -33.68 -58.99 -3.07
N ASP A 69 -32.63 -58.46 -3.69
CA ASP A 69 -31.96 -58.99 -4.90
C ASP A 69 -31.59 -57.94 -5.96
N SER A 70 -30.52 -58.28 -6.68
CA SER A 70 -30.12 -57.81 -8.01
C SER A 70 -29.18 -56.60 -8.11
N GLY A 71 -27.97 -56.88 -8.59
CA GLY A 71 -26.99 -55.90 -9.02
C GLY A 71 -27.32 -55.26 -10.37
N ASP A 72 -26.65 -54.14 -10.65
CA ASP A 72 -25.82 -53.93 -11.84
C ASP A 72 -25.40 -52.45 -11.98
N LEU A 73 -24.12 -52.28 -12.36
CA LEU A 73 -23.57 -51.18 -13.17
C LEU A 73 -23.85 -49.73 -12.74
N GLN A 74 -22.92 -49.17 -11.96
CA GLN A 74 -22.68 -47.72 -11.92
C GLN A 74 -22.23 -47.22 -13.30
N THR A 75 -23.16 -46.65 -14.06
CA THR A 75 -22.87 -45.66 -15.11
C THR A 75 -23.61 -44.40 -14.71
N THR A 76 -22.90 -43.43 -14.15
CA THR A 76 -23.50 -42.11 -13.87
C THR A 76 -22.56 -41.03 -14.38
N CYS A 77 -22.96 -40.53 -15.55
CA CYS A 77 -22.70 -39.24 -16.16
C CYS A 77 -21.97 -38.25 -15.24
N GLY A 78 -20.66 -38.11 -15.44
CA GLY A 78 -19.89 -37.00 -14.91
C GLY A 78 -20.25 -35.74 -15.68
N THR A 79 -20.90 -34.81 -14.99
CA THR A 79 -20.97 -33.41 -15.41
C THR A 79 -19.53 -32.87 -15.39
N PRO A 80 -18.99 -32.26 -16.46
CA PRO A 80 -17.69 -31.61 -16.35
C PRO A 80 -17.90 -30.33 -15.54
N GLU A 81 -17.40 -30.33 -14.29
CA GLU A 81 -17.21 -29.10 -13.53
C GLU A 81 -16.25 -28.19 -14.31
N GLU A 82 -16.78 -27.10 -14.85
CA GLU A 82 -16.02 -25.92 -15.25
C GLU A 82 -15.33 -25.33 -14.02
N GLY A 83 -14.15 -25.84 -13.68
CA GLY A 83 -13.31 -25.31 -12.60
C GLY A 83 -11.81 -25.50 -12.78
N GLY A 84 -11.36 -26.08 -13.89
CA GLY A 84 -9.97 -26.56 -14.05
C GLY A 84 -9.00 -25.68 -14.85
N CYS A 85 -9.35 -24.45 -15.23
CA CYS A 85 -8.57 -23.70 -16.23
C CYS A 85 -7.55 -22.69 -15.65
N GLU A 86 -7.70 -22.22 -14.41
CA GLU A 86 -6.77 -21.22 -13.85
C GLU A 86 -5.57 -21.82 -13.09
N ASP A 87 -5.71 -23.02 -12.51
CA ASP A 87 -4.63 -23.66 -11.72
C ASP A 87 -3.47 -24.17 -12.58
N MET A 88 -3.73 -24.49 -13.85
CA MET A 88 -2.68 -24.97 -14.77
C MET A 88 -1.69 -23.84 -15.11
N ASP A 89 -2.17 -22.60 -15.28
CA ASP A 89 -1.33 -21.39 -15.47
C ASP A 89 -0.46 -21.12 -14.23
N TRP A 90 -0.98 -21.40 -13.03
CA TRP A 90 -0.27 -21.08 -11.78
C TRP A 90 1.00 -21.91 -11.57
N GLU A 91 0.91 -23.24 -11.65
CA GLU A 91 2.06 -24.12 -11.45
C GLU A 91 3.03 -24.04 -12.63
N GLU A 92 2.55 -23.85 -13.86
CA GLU A 92 3.41 -23.59 -15.02
C GLU A 92 4.19 -22.26 -14.88
N GLU A 93 3.53 -21.16 -14.51
CA GLU A 93 4.20 -19.88 -14.26
C GLU A 93 5.22 -19.97 -13.12
N LYS A 94 4.91 -20.75 -12.08
CA LYS A 94 5.80 -20.98 -10.92
C LYS A 94 7.02 -21.81 -11.29
N GLU A 95 6.88 -22.81 -12.14
CA GLU A 95 7.99 -23.61 -12.62
C GLU A 95 8.87 -22.82 -13.60
N MET A 96 8.26 -22.02 -14.49
CA MET A 96 9.00 -21.07 -15.32
C MET A 96 9.82 -20.08 -14.48
N GLU A 97 9.24 -19.60 -13.37
CA GLU A 97 9.95 -18.74 -12.42
C GLU A 97 11.08 -19.51 -11.72
N ARG A 98 10.86 -20.76 -11.31
CA ARG A 98 11.91 -21.60 -10.71
C ARG A 98 13.11 -21.72 -11.63
N LEU A 99 12.89 -22.08 -12.89
CA LEU A 99 13.93 -22.15 -13.92
C LEU A 99 14.62 -20.79 -14.12
N ALA A 100 13.87 -19.69 -14.04
CA ALA A 100 14.45 -18.35 -14.10
C ALA A 100 15.29 -18.00 -12.86
N CYS A 101 15.02 -18.61 -11.70
CA CYS A 101 15.79 -18.42 -10.47
C CYS A 101 17.02 -19.35 -10.37
N GLU A 102 17.16 -20.34 -11.26
CA GLU A 102 18.29 -21.27 -11.25
C GLU A 102 19.60 -20.60 -11.66
N GLY A 103 20.72 -21.02 -11.06
CA GLY A 103 22.05 -20.47 -11.35
C GLY A 103 22.56 -19.55 -10.25
N ASP A 104 23.85 -19.65 -9.99
CA ASP A 104 24.52 -18.94 -8.88
C ASP A 104 24.61 -17.42 -9.11
N ASP A 105 24.33 -16.97 -10.32
CA ASP A 105 24.32 -15.55 -10.72
C ASP A 105 22.96 -14.86 -10.49
N PHE A 106 21.91 -15.62 -10.13
CA PHE A 106 20.59 -15.06 -9.96
C PHE A 106 20.51 -14.16 -8.71
N ILE A 107 20.25 -12.88 -8.95
CA ILE A 107 19.92 -11.92 -7.90
C ILE A 107 18.44 -11.56 -8.04
N PRO A 108 17.60 -11.72 -7.00
CA PRO A 108 16.20 -11.34 -7.07
C PRO A 108 16.00 -9.86 -7.41
N PRO A 109 15.10 -9.52 -8.35
CA PRO A 109 14.89 -8.13 -8.76
C PRO A 109 14.19 -7.31 -7.68
N LYS A 110 14.62 -6.06 -7.56
CA LYS A 110 14.08 -5.04 -6.66
C LYS A 110 13.52 -3.88 -7.49
N ILE A 111 12.19 -3.78 -7.58
CA ILE A 111 11.55 -2.70 -8.34
C ILE A 111 11.49 -1.42 -7.52
N ILE A 112 11.86 -0.27 -8.08
CA ILE A 112 11.59 1.05 -7.50
C ILE A 112 10.58 1.77 -8.36
N LEU A 113 9.37 1.96 -7.85
CA LEU A 113 8.31 2.73 -8.48
C LEU A 113 8.27 4.14 -7.87
N ILE A 114 8.48 5.15 -8.71
CA ILE A 114 8.44 6.56 -8.28
C ILE A 114 7.18 7.23 -8.80
N SER A 115 6.34 7.69 -7.87
CA SER A 115 5.12 8.43 -8.20
C SER A 115 5.44 9.77 -8.88
N SER A 116 4.60 10.16 -9.83
CA SER A 116 4.63 11.48 -10.49
C SER A 116 4.43 12.67 -9.54
N LYS A 117 4.05 12.45 -8.28
CA LYS A 117 3.89 13.50 -7.26
C LYS A 117 5.16 13.83 -6.48
N VAL A 118 6.24 13.08 -6.68
CA VAL A 118 7.49 13.27 -5.94
C VAL A 118 8.18 14.56 -6.40
N PRO A 119 8.49 15.52 -5.50
CA PRO A 119 9.20 16.75 -5.88
C PRO A 119 10.61 16.44 -6.38
N LYS A 120 11.04 17.13 -7.44
CA LYS A 120 12.39 16.97 -8.01
C LYS A 120 12.71 15.50 -8.35
N ALA A 121 11.71 14.77 -8.87
CA ALA A 121 11.81 13.34 -9.20
C ALA A 121 12.88 13.05 -10.27
N GLU A 122 13.21 14.04 -11.11
CA GLU A 122 14.26 14.01 -12.13
C GLU A 122 15.67 13.76 -11.62
N TYR A 123 15.91 14.05 -10.34
CA TYR A 123 17.20 13.75 -9.72
C TYR A 123 17.22 12.38 -9.05
N VAL A 124 16.07 11.70 -8.92
CA VAL A 124 16.03 10.41 -8.21
C VAL A 124 16.89 9.33 -8.89
N PRO A 125 16.96 9.22 -10.23
CA PRO A 125 17.85 8.26 -10.88
C PRO A 125 19.32 8.42 -10.47
N ASN A 126 19.74 9.65 -10.16
CA ASN A 126 21.12 9.93 -9.77
C ASN A 126 21.45 9.52 -8.33
N ILE A 127 20.44 9.32 -7.48
CA ILE A 127 20.60 8.93 -6.07
C ILE A 127 20.31 7.45 -5.83
N ILE A 128 19.80 6.72 -6.83
CA ILE A 128 19.62 5.27 -6.76
C ILE A 128 20.98 4.60 -6.63
N ARG A 129 21.03 3.56 -5.79
CA ARG A 129 22.21 2.77 -5.54
C ARG A 129 22.69 2.12 -6.86
N ARG A 130 23.95 2.35 -7.25
CA ARG A 130 24.50 1.94 -8.56
C ARG A 130 25.28 0.62 -8.53
N ASP A 131 25.71 0.21 -7.35
CA ASP A 131 26.47 -1.03 -7.13
C ASP A 131 25.59 -2.28 -7.05
N ASP A 132 24.26 -2.12 -7.03
CA ASP A 132 23.30 -3.22 -7.03
C ASP A 132 22.54 -3.29 -8.38
N PRO A 133 22.91 -4.20 -9.30
CA PRO A 133 22.28 -4.31 -10.61
C PRO A 133 20.86 -4.88 -10.56
N SER A 134 20.43 -5.41 -9.41
CA SER A 134 19.09 -5.98 -9.24
C SER A 134 18.03 -4.89 -9.00
N ILE A 135 18.45 -3.64 -8.81
CA ILE A 135 17.56 -2.50 -8.65
C ILE A 135 17.08 -1.98 -10.01
N ILE A 136 15.77 -2.05 -10.24
CA ILE A 136 15.13 -1.71 -11.50
C ILE A 136 14.20 -0.50 -11.29
N PRO A 137 14.60 0.70 -11.73
CA PRO A 137 13.78 1.90 -11.58
C PRO A 137 12.65 1.99 -12.63
N ILE A 138 11.45 2.30 -12.15
CA ILE A 138 10.25 2.64 -12.91
C ILE A 138 9.87 4.08 -12.55
N LEU A 139 10.18 5.00 -13.44
CA LEU A 139 10.08 6.43 -13.19
C LEU A 139 8.83 7.03 -13.84
N TYR A 140 8.28 8.09 -13.24
CA TYR A 140 7.26 8.95 -13.84
C TYR A 140 5.97 8.27 -14.26
N VAL A 141 5.42 7.45 -13.37
CA VAL A 141 4.15 6.79 -13.68
C VAL A 141 2.99 7.78 -13.59
N THR A 142 2.30 7.93 -14.72
CA THR A 142 1.12 8.79 -14.88
C THR A 142 -0.19 8.00 -14.94
N VAL A 143 -0.14 6.75 -15.39
CA VAL A 143 -1.31 5.87 -15.58
C VAL A 143 -0.98 4.45 -15.12
N PHE A 144 -1.95 3.77 -14.49
CA PHE A 144 -1.77 2.42 -13.95
C PHE A 144 -1.44 1.36 -14.99
N VAL A 145 -2.05 1.41 -16.18
CA VAL A 145 -1.82 0.44 -17.25
C VAL A 145 -0.37 0.50 -17.74
N LEU A 146 0.12 1.71 -18.06
CA LEU A 146 1.51 1.93 -18.47
C LEU A 146 2.51 1.52 -17.38
N CYS A 147 2.15 1.68 -16.11
CA CYS A 147 2.96 1.21 -15.00
C CYS A 147 3.20 -0.30 -15.05
N ALA A 148 2.13 -1.07 -15.24
CA ALA A 148 2.20 -2.51 -15.22
C ALA A 148 2.97 -3.05 -16.44
N GLU A 149 2.76 -2.45 -17.62
CA GLU A 149 3.49 -2.78 -18.84
C GLU A 149 4.99 -2.49 -18.73
N GLU A 150 5.36 -1.35 -18.14
CA GLU A 150 6.78 -1.00 -17.96
C GLU A 150 7.45 -1.93 -16.93
N ILE A 151 6.75 -2.32 -15.85
CA ILE A 151 7.26 -3.33 -14.90
C ILE A 151 7.53 -4.65 -15.63
N GLU A 152 6.56 -5.14 -16.41
CA GLU A 152 6.67 -6.39 -17.15
C GLU A 152 7.83 -6.37 -18.16
N LYS A 153 7.95 -5.28 -18.92
CA LYS A 153 9.04 -5.07 -19.87
C LYS A 153 10.40 -5.08 -19.18
N ARG A 154 10.53 -4.42 -18.03
CA ARG A 154 11.79 -4.31 -17.31
C ARG A 154 12.19 -5.60 -16.62
N LEU A 155 11.25 -6.35 -16.06
CA LEU A 155 11.49 -7.70 -15.52
C LEU A 155 11.94 -8.65 -16.62
N THR A 156 11.28 -8.62 -17.78
CA THR A 156 11.64 -9.47 -18.93
C THR A 156 13.04 -9.14 -19.44
N ALA A 157 13.40 -7.86 -19.51
CA ALA A 157 14.73 -7.42 -19.91
C ALA A 157 15.81 -7.75 -18.87
N TYR A 158 15.46 -7.75 -17.58
CA TYR A 158 16.37 -8.17 -16.50
C TYR A 158 16.65 -9.67 -16.59
N ARG A 159 15.60 -10.48 -16.54
CA ARG A 159 15.67 -11.93 -16.73
C ARG A 159 14.28 -12.47 -17.01
N ARG A 160 14.08 -13.03 -18.21
CA ARG A 160 12.78 -13.58 -18.62
C ARG A 160 12.31 -14.65 -17.62
N GLY A 161 11.06 -14.52 -17.17
CA GLY A 161 10.48 -15.40 -16.15
C GLY A 161 10.73 -14.97 -14.70
N SER A 162 11.62 -14.01 -14.45
CA SER A 162 11.84 -13.49 -13.09
C SER A 162 10.65 -12.68 -12.58
N LYS A 163 10.47 -12.70 -11.25
CA LYS A 163 9.40 -12.01 -10.54
C LYS A 163 9.96 -11.17 -9.39
N ILE A 164 9.16 -10.23 -8.92
CA ILE A 164 9.51 -9.25 -7.89
C ILE A 164 9.53 -9.92 -6.51
N TRP A 165 10.64 -9.82 -5.81
CA TRP A 165 10.74 -10.23 -4.40
C TRP A 165 10.59 -9.03 -3.46
N ARG A 166 11.13 -7.88 -3.89
CA ARG A 166 11.01 -6.62 -3.16
C ARG A 166 10.64 -5.49 -4.09
N MET A 167 9.76 -4.61 -3.63
CA MET A 167 9.32 -3.43 -4.36
C MET A 167 9.33 -2.23 -3.43
N LEU A 168 9.88 -1.11 -3.88
CA LEU A 168 9.72 0.19 -3.25
C LEU A 168 8.70 1.00 -4.05
N ILE A 169 7.70 1.54 -3.37
CA ILE A 169 6.80 2.57 -3.90
C ILE A 169 7.13 3.87 -3.19
N PHE A 170 7.79 4.78 -3.89
CA PHE A 170 8.08 6.11 -3.40
C PHE A 170 6.96 7.06 -3.81
N CYS A 171 6.13 7.48 -2.85
CA CYS A 171 4.94 8.27 -3.12
C CYS A 171 4.64 9.27 -2.00
N GLN A 172 3.88 10.32 -2.34
CA GLN A 172 3.32 11.23 -1.35
C GLN A 172 2.10 10.61 -0.68
N GLY A 173 1.74 11.11 0.50
CA GLY A 173 0.62 10.60 1.28
C GLY A 173 0.62 11.13 2.71
N GLY A 174 -0.13 10.46 3.57
CA GLY A 174 -0.18 10.74 4.99
C GLY A 174 -0.87 9.59 5.74
N PRO A 175 -1.23 9.80 7.02
CA PRO A 175 -1.86 8.75 7.81
C PRO A 175 -3.13 8.20 7.14
N GLY A 176 -3.14 6.91 6.81
CA GLY A 176 -4.27 6.20 6.21
C GLY A 176 -4.50 6.40 4.70
N HIS A 177 -3.61 7.09 3.98
CA HIS A 177 -3.76 7.29 2.54
C HIS A 177 -2.43 7.52 1.81
N LEU A 178 -2.39 7.16 0.53
CA LEU A 178 -1.23 7.37 -0.35
C LEU A 178 -1.65 7.81 -1.76
N TYR A 179 -0.73 8.43 -2.49
CA TYR A 179 -0.94 8.89 -3.86
C TYR A 179 -0.01 8.14 -4.82
N LEU A 180 -0.48 7.04 -5.41
CA LEU A 180 0.28 6.36 -6.46
C LEU A 180 0.39 7.24 -7.71
N LEU A 181 -0.73 7.81 -8.14
CA LEU A 181 -0.84 8.70 -9.29
C LEU A 181 -1.33 10.09 -8.84
N LYS A 182 -1.04 11.10 -9.66
CA LYS A 182 -1.58 12.44 -9.46
C LYS A 182 -3.12 12.40 -9.44
N ASN A 183 -3.71 13.04 -8.43
CA ASN A 183 -5.15 13.16 -8.23
C ASN A 183 -5.89 11.85 -7.92
N LYS A 184 -5.17 10.75 -7.68
CA LYS A 184 -5.73 9.46 -7.28
C LYS A 184 -5.29 9.13 -5.86
N VAL A 185 -6.23 9.25 -4.92
CA VAL A 185 -5.99 8.99 -3.50
C VAL A 185 -6.37 7.56 -3.19
N ALA A 186 -5.40 6.73 -2.83
CA ALA A 186 -5.65 5.40 -2.33
C ALA A 186 -5.93 5.47 -0.82
N THR A 187 -7.16 5.11 -0.44
CA THR A 187 -7.59 4.91 0.95
C THR A 187 -8.22 3.53 1.06
N PHE A 188 -8.34 3.00 2.28
CA PHE A 188 -8.97 1.68 2.49
C PHE A 188 -10.40 1.59 1.90
N ALA A 189 -11.11 2.72 1.82
CA ALA A 189 -12.46 2.79 1.29
C ALA A 189 -12.50 2.92 -0.25
N LYS A 190 -11.43 3.42 -0.87
CA LYS A 190 -11.38 3.68 -2.31
C LYS A 190 -10.71 2.56 -3.10
N VAL A 191 -9.74 1.87 -2.52
CA VAL A 191 -8.90 0.90 -3.24
C VAL A 191 -9.66 -0.29 -3.81
N GLU A 192 -10.76 -0.69 -3.16
CA GLU A 192 -11.66 -1.74 -3.66
C GLU A 192 -12.83 -1.20 -4.50
N LYS A 193 -13.18 0.08 -4.33
CA LYS A 193 -14.36 0.69 -5.00
C LYS A 193 -14.02 1.29 -6.36
N GLU A 194 -12.82 1.83 -6.50
CA GLU A 194 -12.33 2.34 -7.78
C GLU A 194 -11.69 1.18 -8.56
N GLU A 195 -12.34 0.80 -9.65
CA GLU A 195 -11.98 -0.37 -10.45
C GLU A 195 -10.55 -0.31 -10.97
N ASP A 196 -10.11 0.85 -11.47
CA ASP A 196 -8.76 1.10 -11.98
C ASP A 196 -7.67 0.84 -10.93
N MET A 197 -7.89 1.27 -9.69
CA MET A 197 -6.98 0.98 -8.57
C MET A 197 -7.00 -0.50 -8.23
N SER A 198 -8.18 -1.11 -8.11
CA SER A 198 -8.29 -2.53 -7.76
C SER A 198 -7.62 -3.43 -8.81
N LEU A 199 -7.81 -3.13 -10.10
CA LEU A 199 -7.24 -3.86 -11.22
C LEU A 199 -5.73 -3.69 -11.28
N PHE A 200 -5.22 -2.50 -10.98
CA PHE A 200 -3.77 -2.27 -10.87
C PHE A 200 -3.13 -3.19 -9.84
N TRP A 201 -3.67 -3.26 -8.61
CA TRP A 201 -3.09 -4.09 -7.55
C TRP A 201 -3.21 -5.60 -7.85
N LYS A 202 -4.31 -6.03 -8.47
CA LYS A 202 -4.48 -7.41 -8.95
C LYS A 202 -3.51 -7.75 -10.09
N ARG A 203 -3.24 -6.81 -11.00
CA ARG A 203 -2.24 -7.01 -12.06
C ARG A 203 -0.82 -7.00 -11.48
N LEU A 204 -0.54 -6.10 -10.55
CA LEU A 204 0.76 -6.01 -9.87
C LEU A 204 1.09 -7.30 -9.11
N SER A 205 0.10 -7.95 -8.48
CA SER A 205 0.35 -9.19 -7.75
C SER A 205 0.85 -10.32 -8.64
N ARG A 206 0.47 -10.37 -9.92
CA ARG A 206 1.00 -11.35 -10.91
C ARG A 206 2.51 -11.21 -11.17
N PHE A 207 3.10 -10.06 -10.84
CA PHE A 207 4.54 -9.84 -10.93
C PHE A 207 5.28 -10.22 -9.65
N MET A 208 4.59 -10.52 -8.55
CA MET A 208 5.22 -10.95 -7.31
C MET A 208 5.65 -12.41 -7.41
N SER A 209 6.77 -12.75 -6.76
CA SER A 209 7.33 -14.10 -6.80
C SER A 209 6.39 -15.13 -6.17
N LYS A 210 6.29 -16.29 -6.81
CA LYS A 210 5.61 -17.48 -6.29
C LYS A 210 6.57 -18.42 -5.57
N VAL A 211 7.87 -18.32 -5.85
CA VAL A 211 8.91 -19.23 -5.33
C VAL A 211 9.68 -18.66 -4.14
N ASN A 212 9.52 -17.37 -3.85
CA ASN A 212 10.11 -16.73 -2.68
C ASN A 212 9.66 -17.47 -1.39
N PRO A 213 10.60 -18.01 -0.58
CA PRO A 213 10.25 -18.71 0.65
C PRO A 213 9.64 -17.79 1.71
N GLU A 214 9.93 -16.49 1.62
CA GLU A 214 9.38 -15.44 2.47
C GLU A 214 8.28 -14.66 1.74
N PRO A 215 7.39 -13.94 2.44
CA PRO A 215 6.47 -13.02 1.79
C PRO A 215 7.22 -11.96 0.98
N ASN A 216 6.72 -11.68 -0.24
CA ASN A 216 7.24 -10.58 -1.05
C ASN A 216 7.02 -9.24 -0.33
N LEU A 217 8.02 -8.37 -0.33
CA LEU A 217 7.97 -7.13 0.44
C LEU A 217 7.66 -5.92 -0.46
N ILE A 218 6.64 -5.16 -0.09
CA ILE A 218 6.34 -3.85 -0.68
C ILE A 218 6.60 -2.77 0.36
N HIS A 219 7.65 -2.01 0.14
CA HIS A 219 8.05 -0.88 0.94
C HIS A 219 7.33 0.39 0.45
N ILE A 220 6.68 1.12 1.35
CA ILE A 220 6.06 2.42 1.07
C ILE A 220 6.88 3.52 1.74
N MET A 221 7.48 4.39 0.94
CA MET A 221 8.34 5.50 1.39
C MET A 221 7.83 6.84 0.83
N GLY A 222 8.26 7.95 1.43
CA GLY A 222 7.82 9.30 1.07
C GLY A 222 6.59 9.79 1.84
N CYS A 223 5.98 8.93 2.67
CA CYS A 223 4.85 9.26 3.52
C CYS A 223 4.76 8.32 4.73
N TYR A 224 3.93 8.69 5.71
CA TYR A 224 3.68 7.89 6.92
C TYR A 224 2.25 7.35 6.91
N VAL A 225 2.05 6.20 6.25
CA VAL A 225 0.71 5.60 6.08
C VAL A 225 0.18 5.01 7.39
N LEU A 226 1.04 4.37 8.17
CA LEU A 226 0.72 3.69 9.43
C LEU A 226 0.58 4.64 10.63
N GLY A 227 0.38 5.94 10.39
CA GLY A 227 0.17 6.92 11.46
C GLY A 227 -1.21 6.87 12.12
N ASN A 228 -2.13 6.05 11.62
CA ASN A 228 -3.46 5.86 12.19
C ASN A 228 -4.03 4.47 11.84
N PRO A 229 -5.08 4.01 12.54
CA PRO A 229 -5.75 2.72 12.29
C PRO A 229 -6.27 2.50 10.86
N ASN A 230 -6.44 3.58 10.08
CA ASN A 230 -6.88 3.47 8.69
C ASN A 230 -5.73 3.03 7.78
N GLY A 231 -4.47 3.28 8.17
CA GLY A 231 -3.27 2.79 7.50
C GLY A 231 -3.18 1.28 7.53
N GLU A 232 -3.38 0.65 8.69
CA GLU A 232 -3.40 -0.81 8.79
C GLU A 232 -4.55 -1.39 7.97
N LYS A 233 -5.74 -0.78 8.02
CA LYS A 233 -6.88 -1.22 7.18
C LYS A 233 -6.57 -1.11 5.69
N LEU A 234 -5.89 -0.04 5.26
CA LEU A 234 -5.46 0.12 3.87
C LEU A 234 -4.49 -1.01 3.48
N PHE A 235 -3.47 -1.27 4.29
CA PHE A 235 -2.50 -2.35 4.02
C PHE A 235 -3.17 -3.72 4.00
N GLN A 236 -4.11 -4.00 4.92
CA GLN A 236 -4.85 -5.25 4.89
C GLN A 236 -5.70 -5.40 3.63
N LYS A 237 -6.34 -4.32 3.17
CA LYS A 237 -7.11 -4.30 1.92
C LYS A 237 -6.23 -4.54 0.70
N LEU A 238 -5.05 -3.93 0.66
CA LEU A 238 -4.05 -4.17 -0.38
C LEU A 238 -3.56 -5.62 -0.38
N LYS A 239 -3.20 -6.17 0.79
CA LYS A 239 -2.81 -7.59 0.92
C LYS A 239 -3.90 -8.53 0.40
N ASN A 240 -5.17 -8.24 0.72
CA ASN A 240 -6.29 -9.04 0.24
C ASN A 240 -6.47 -8.97 -1.28
N LEU A 241 -6.31 -7.78 -1.89
CA LEU A 241 -6.35 -7.62 -3.35
C LEU A 241 -5.22 -8.37 -4.06
N MET A 242 -4.11 -8.58 -3.38
CA MET A 242 -2.93 -9.26 -3.94
C MET A 242 -2.93 -10.78 -3.73
N ARG A 243 -3.93 -11.35 -3.05
CA ARG A 243 -4.07 -12.81 -2.96
C ARG A 243 -4.25 -13.43 -4.35
N PRO A 244 -3.74 -14.67 -4.59
CA PRO A 244 -3.13 -15.58 -3.61
C PRO A 244 -1.65 -15.32 -3.30
N TYR A 245 -1.03 -14.29 -3.90
CA TYR A 245 0.40 -14.01 -3.70
C TYR A 245 0.71 -13.57 -2.27
N SER A 246 1.77 -14.16 -1.69
CA SER A 246 2.23 -13.80 -0.35
C SER A 246 2.94 -12.44 -0.40
N VAL A 247 2.31 -11.41 0.16
CA VAL A 247 2.80 -10.03 0.15
C VAL A 247 2.68 -9.37 1.53
N THR A 248 3.75 -8.71 1.96
CA THR A 248 3.79 -7.89 3.16
C THR A 248 4.14 -6.44 2.81
N PHE A 249 3.55 -5.50 3.56
CA PHE A 249 3.78 -4.07 3.39
C PHE A 249 4.54 -3.53 4.59
N GLU A 250 5.54 -2.70 4.34
CA GLU A 250 6.28 -1.97 5.38
C GLU A 250 6.36 -0.49 5.04
N SER A 251 6.27 0.36 6.06
CA SER A 251 6.36 1.81 5.90
C SER A 251 6.97 2.43 7.17
N PRO A 252 8.25 2.15 7.46
CA PRO A 252 8.93 2.73 8.60
C PRO A 252 9.12 4.24 8.40
N LEU A 253 9.28 4.97 9.50
CA LEU A 253 9.60 6.39 9.45
C LEU A 253 11.01 6.57 8.87
N GLU A 254 11.18 7.45 7.87
CA GLU A 254 12.46 7.70 7.19
C GLU A 254 13.62 8.06 8.15
N LEU A 255 13.30 8.70 9.28
CA LEU A 255 14.28 9.09 10.31
C LEU A 255 14.61 7.98 11.34
N SER A 256 13.90 6.85 11.29
CA SER A 256 14.16 5.71 12.18
C SER A 256 15.33 4.86 11.67
N ALA A 257 15.88 3.98 12.52
CA ALA A 257 16.90 3.01 12.10
C ALA A 257 16.40 2.11 10.96
N GLN A 258 15.18 1.57 11.10
CA GLN A 258 14.54 0.77 10.04
C GLN A 258 14.34 1.58 8.74
N GLY A 259 14.00 2.87 8.86
CA GLY A 259 13.89 3.77 7.71
C GLY A 259 15.23 3.99 7.01
N LYS A 260 16.31 4.16 7.78
CA LYS A 260 17.67 4.24 7.25
C LYS A 260 18.06 2.97 6.49
N ASP A 261 17.84 1.80 7.08
CA ASP A 261 18.15 0.51 6.46
C ASP A 261 17.36 0.33 5.15
N MET A 262 16.09 0.73 5.15
CA MET A 262 15.26 0.72 3.95
C MET A 262 15.77 1.69 2.87
N ILE A 263 16.25 2.88 3.25
CA ILE A 263 16.84 3.83 2.28
C ILE A 263 18.12 3.23 1.66
N GLU A 264 19.02 2.68 2.49
CA GLU A 264 20.29 2.10 2.05
C GLU A 264 20.12 0.87 1.12
N MET A 265 18.96 0.21 1.19
CA MET A 265 18.59 -0.89 0.29
C MET A 265 18.36 -0.43 -1.16
N TYR A 266 17.93 0.82 -1.39
CA TYR A 266 17.51 1.30 -2.72
C TYR A 266 18.32 2.51 -3.23
N PHE A 267 18.86 3.30 -2.32
CA PHE A 267 19.51 4.58 -2.62
C PHE A 267 20.89 4.67 -1.98
N ASP A 268 21.78 5.49 -2.56
CA ASP A 268 22.93 6.00 -1.82
C ASP A 268 22.40 6.93 -0.71
N PHE A 269 22.65 6.56 0.54
CA PHE A 269 22.11 7.28 1.70
C PHE A 269 22.53 8.75 1.76
N ARG A 270 23.76 9.08 1.35
CA ARG A 270 24.26 10.45 1.38
C ARG A 270 23.59 11.29 0.31
N LEU A 271 23.50 10.75 -0.90
CA LEU A 271 22.82 11.41 -2.02
C LEU A 271 21.31 11.56 -1.75
N PHE A 272 20.68 10.55 -1.16
CA PHE A 272 19.28 10.60 -0.75
C PHE A 272 19.03 11.72 0.26
N ARG A 273 19.83 11.80 1.32
CA ARG A 273 19.72 12.86 2.34
C ARG A 273 19.92 14.24 1.72
N LEU A 274 20.93 14.41 0.86
CA LEU A 274 21.18 15.67 0.17
C LEU A 274 19.98 16.08 -0.69
N TRP A 275 19.49 15.18 -1.54
CA TRP A 275 18.31 15.41 -2.36
C TRP A 275 17.09 15.78 -1.51
N LYS A 276 16.83 15.03 -0.42
CA LYS A 276 15.70 15.27 0.49
C LYS A 276 15.74 16.69 1.07
N THR A 277 16.89 17.14 1.56
CA THR A 277 17.03 18.51 2.12
C THR A 277 16.77 19.61 1.08
N ARG A 278 16.99 19.32 -0.20
CA ARG A 278 16.84 20.27 -1.32
C ARG A 278 15.48 20.19 -2.01
N GLN A 279 14.59 19.26 -1.64
CA GLN A 279 13.27 19.09 -2.26
C GLN A 279 12.41 20.35 -2.23
N HIS A 280 12.50 21.13 -1.15
CA HIS A 280 11.75 22.38 -0.96
C HIS A 280 12.58 23.64 -1.22
N SER A 281 13.86 23.50 -1.57
CA SER A 281 14.70 24.64 -1.91
C SER A 281 14.31 25.20 -3.28
N LYS A 282 14.03 26.51 -3.32
CA LYS A 282 13.72 27.28 -4.54
C LYS A 282 14.98 27.62 -5.35
N LEU A 283 16.17 27.42 -4.80
CA LEU A 283 17.42 27.60 -5.52
C LEU A 283 17.58 26.44 -6.49
N LEU A 284 17.24 26.73 -7.76
CA LEU A 284 17.81 26.07 -8.92
C LEU A 284 19.32 26.29 -8.81
N ASP A 285 20.11 25.22 -8.89
CA ASP A 285 21.50 25.20 -9.37
C ASP A 285 22.04 23.79 -9.06
N TYR A 286 21.84 22.89 -10.01
CA TYR A 286 22.50 21.57 -10.08
C TYR A 286 23.56 21.54 -11.18
N GLU A 287 23.85 22.68 -11.84
CA GLU A 287 24.91 22.78 -12.84
C GLU A 287 26.32 22.77 -12.21
N ASP A 288 26.46 23.02 -10.90
CA ASP A 288 27.77 23.07 -10.23
C ASP A 288 28.29 21.70 -9.74
N LEU A 289 27.69 20.57 -10.15
CA LEU A 289 28.02 19.24 -9.62
C LEU A 289 28.23 18.13 -10.67
N LEU A 290 28.31 18.48 -11.96
CA LEU A 290 28.84 17.60 -13.02
C LEU A 290 30.31 17.93 -13.30
#